data_AF-A0A8E0IRY0-F1
#
_entry.id   AF-A0A8E0IRY0-F1
#
_cell.length_a   1.000
_cell.length_b   1.000
_cell.length_c   1.000
_cell.angle_alpha   90.00
_cell.angle_beta   90.00
_cell.angle_gamma   90.00
#
_symmetry.space_group_name_H-M   'P 1'
#
loop_
_entity.id
_entity.type
_entity.pdbx_description
1 polymer ?
#
loop_
_entity_poly.entity_id
_entity_poly.type
_entity_poly.pdbx_seq_one_letter_code
_entity_poly.pdbx_strand_id
1 'polypeptide(L)'
;HYYDSTDLAGLYDLLASYKEQNILTTPNKMVILMIQSCIDELSQHETLFSKEDCDFVQDYLLRPGRWFSFEYIVFANLAFSMPAKINLRISKKMFHAYQQFHLPSYDELIVNALYNLSISFLEQDDPSSAIQFLSFLDLKKLDHHVLYMRHHVTFLKLIIQFKLNPLDVKNANELRTFLEATKLIDDVLFEKNIDWIKSLKINPKTILK
;
A
#
# COMPACT_ATOMS: atom_id res chain seq x y z
N HIS A 1 5.93 6.10 -16.96
CA HIS A 1 7.21 5.57 -17.46
C HIS A 1 8.42 6.25 -16.79
N TYR A 2 8.53 6.20 -15.46
CA TYR A 2 9.74 6.64 -14.71
C TYR A 2 10.00 5.76 -13.47
N TYR A 3 9.44 4.54 -13.44
CA TYR A 3 9.77 3.51 -12.45
C TYR A 3 10.62 2.37 -13.06
N ASP A 4 11.16 2.56 -14.28
CA ASP A 4 11.87 1.52 -15.04
C ASP A 4 13.40 1.56 -14.86
N SER A 5 13.93 2.50 -14.06
CA SER A 5 15.34 2.49 -13.66
C SER A 5 15.44 2.26 -12.16
N THR A 6 15.75 1.04 -11.75
CA THR A 6 16.21 0.69 -10.40
C THR A 6 17.59 1.31 -10.13
N ASP A 7 17.70 2.63 -10.24
CA ASP A 7 18.95 3.37 -10.05
C ASP A 7 19.24 3.55 -8.57
N LEU A 8 19.69 2.46 -7.95
CA LEU A 8 20.10 2.44 -6.55
C LEU A 8 21.21 3.46 -6.26
N ALA A 9 22.15 3.65 -7.19
CA ALA A 9 23.24 4.61 -7.03
C ALA A 9 22.70 6.04 -6.93
N GLY A 10 21.80 6.42 -7.85
CA GLY A 10 21.12 7.71 -7.80
C GLY A 10 20.31 7.93 -6.52
N LEU A 11 19.69 6.89 -5.95
CA LEU A 11 18.97 6.99 -4.68
C LEU A 11 19.91 7.19 -3.49
N TYR A 12 21.07 6.52 -3.46
CA TYR A 12 22.08 6.76 -2.41
C TYR A 12 22.63 8.19 -2.48
N ASP A 13 22.93 8.69 -3.69
CA ASP A 13 23.39 10.07 -3.89
C ASP A 13 22.32 11.09 -3.48
N LEU A 14 21.06 10.83 -3.83
CA LEU A 14 19.92 11.66 -3.41
C LEU A 14 19.80 11.70 -1.88
N LEU A 15 19.92 10.55 -1.20
CA LEU A 15 19.83 10.47 0.25
C LEU A 15 20.94 11.28 0.94
N ALA A 16 22.18 11.14 0.45
CA ALA A 16 23.33 11.88 0.97
C ALA A 16 23.14 13.39 0.77
N SER A 17 22.84 13.80 -0.46
CA SER A 17 22.60 15.20 -0.82
C SER A 17 21.45 15.82 -0.01
N TYR A 18 20.36 15.09 0.18
CA TYR A 18 19.21 15.58 0.93
C TYR A 18 19.56 15.82 2.41
N LYS A 19 20.34 14.92 3.03
CA LYS A 19 20.80 15.05 4.42
C LYS A 19 21.74 16.26 4.61
N GLU A 20 22.58 16.56 3.63
CA GLU A 20 23.50 17.70 3.69
C GLU A 20 22.79 19.04 3.49
N GLN A 21 21.83 19.10 2.57
CA GLN A 21 21.20 20.36 2.15
C GLN A 21 20.04 20.79 3.06
N ASN A 22 19.48 19.87 3.85
CA ASN A 22 18.26 20.13 4.61
C ASN A 22 18.48 20.04 6.12
N ILE A 23 17.97 21.04 6.84
CA ILE A 23 17.92 21.03 8.30
C ILE A 23 17.02 19.88 8.76
N LEU A 24 17.41 19.18 9.82
CA LEU A 24 16.63 18.08 10.39
C LEU A 24 15.34 18.61 11.05
N THR A 25 14.28 18.65 10.27
CA THR A 25 12.90 18.92 10.68
C THR A 25 12.07 17.65 10.59
N THR A 26 10.86 17.64 11.17
CA THR A 26 9.98 16.47 11.08
C THR A 26 9.67 16.05 9.63
N PRO A 27 9.25 16.97 8.73
CA PRO A 27 9.03 16.60 7.32
C PRO A 27 10.29 16.08 6.64
N ASN A 28 11.45 16.69 6.90
CA ASN A 28 12.71 16.26 6.28
C ASN A 28 13.14 14.87 6.78
N LYS A 29 12.95 14.56 8.07
CA LYS A 29 13.21 13.20 8.58
C LYS A 29 12.27 12.18 7.92
N MET A 30 11.01 12.52 7.65
CA MET A 30 10.11 11.63 6.92
C MET A 30 10.56 11.37 5.48
N VAL A 31 10.98 12.42 4.76
CA VAL A 31 11.52 12.25 3.39
C VAL A 31 12.77 11.38 3.40
N ILE A 32 13.68 11.59 4.36
CA ILE A 32 14.87 10.74 4.54
C ILE A 32 14.48 9.27 4.74
N LEU A 33 13.50 8.99 5.60
CA LEU A 33 13.02 7.63 5.83
C LEU A 33 12.35 7.03 4.59
N MET A 34 11.61 7.81 3.80
CA MET A 34 11.01 7.34 2.55
C MET A 34 12.07 6.94 1.53
N ILE A 35 13.11 7.76 1.35
CA ILE A 35 14.21 7.45 0.43
C ILE A 35 14.94 6.19 0.90
N GLN A 36 15.21 6.08 2.21
CA GLN A 36 15.84 4.88 2.78
C GLN A 36 14.96 3.63 2.57
N SER A 37 13.66 3.73 2.82
CA SER A 37 12.71 2.63 2.60
C SER A 37 12.71 2.13 1.16
N CYS A 38 12.74 3.05 0.19
CA CYS A 38 12.84 2.73 -1.23
C CYS A 38 14.16 2.04 -1.60
N ILE A 39 15.28 2.49 -1.02
CA ILE A 39 16.60 1.85 -1.19
C ILE A 39 16.57 0.41 -0.65
N ASP A 40 16.03 0.23 0.56
CA ASP A 40 15.96 -1.07 1.23
C ASP A 40 15.11 -2.06 0.41
N GLU A 41 13.96 -1.61 -0.09
CA GLU A 41 13.07 -2.38 -0.98
C GLU A 41 13.79 -2.80 -2.27
N LEU A 42 14.41 -1.86 -2.98
CA LEU A 42 15.08 -2.12 -4.25
C LEU A 42 16.35 -2.96 -4.12
N SER A 43 17.05 -2.87 -2.99
CA SER A 43 18.26 -3.62 -2.70
C SER A 43 17.99 -5.03 -2.14
N GLN A 44 16.72 -5.42 -1.99
CA GLN A 44 16.29 -6.66 -1.34
C GLN A 44 16.84 -6.81 0.09
N HIS A 45 17.23 -5.70 0.73
CA HIS A 45 17.52 -5.66 2.16
C HIS A 45 16.21 -5.40 2.89
N GLU A 46 15.46 -6.48 3.14
CA GLU A 46 14.21 -6.42 3.91
C GLU A 46 14.50 -6.22 5.40
N THR A 47 15.01 -5.04 5.78
CA THR A 47 15.14 -4.64 7.17
C THR A 47 14.00 -3.74 7.56
N LEU A 48 13.20 -4.20 8.52
CA LEU A 48 12.28 -3.34 9.24
C LEU A 48 13.07 -2.20 9.90
N PHE A 49 12.44 -1.04 9.97
CA PHE A 49 12.98 0.11 10.67
C PHE A 49 13.31 -0.20 12.13
N SER A 50 14.27 0.56 12.63
CA SER A 50 14.60 0.57 14.05
C SER A 50 13.37 0.94 14.89
N LYS A 51 13.38 0.56 16.17
CA LYS A 51 12.31 0.96 17.09
C LYS A 51 12.19 2.49 17.16
N GLU A 52 13.31 3.21 17.16
CA GLU A 52 13.32 4.67 17.22
C GLU A 52 12.65 5.30 15.99
N ASP A 53 12.95 4.80 14.80
CA ASP A 53 12.32 5.29 13.57
C ASP A 53 10.84 4.92 13.51
N CYS A 54 10.47 3.72 13.95
CA CYS A 54 9.07 3.31 14.10
C CYS A 54 8.31 4.22 15.06
N ASP A 55 8.89 4.55 16.21
CA ASP A 55 8.26 5.42 17.21
C ASP A 55 8.12 6.85 16.65
N PHE A 56 9.14 7.37 15.99
CA PHE A 56 9.09 8.68 15.31
C PHE A 56 7.99 8.76 14.24
N VAL A 57 7.88 7.75 13.38
CA VAL A 57 6.86 7.67 12.32
C VAL A 57 5.45 7.62 12.93
N GLN A 58 5.27 6.81 13.98
CA GLN A 58 4.00 6.71 14.68
C GLN A 58 3.60 8.03 15.34
N ASP A 59 4.52 8.69 16.04
CA ASP A 59 4.25 9.96 16.74
C ASP A 59 3.77 11.06 15.78
N TYR A 60 4.27 11.03 14.55
CA TYR A 60 3.81 11.93 13.49
C TYR A 60 2.45 11.51 12.90
N LEU A 61 2.35 10.31 12.35
CA LEU A 61 1.18 9.88 11.55
C LEU A 61 -0.08 9.68 12.41
N LEU A 62 0.09 9.43 13.70
CA LEU A 62 -1.01 9.23 14.65
C LEU A 62 -1.38 10.49 15.43
N ARG A 63 -0.70 11.61 15.17
CA ARG A 63 -1.04 12.89 15.80
C ARG A 63 -2.52 13.22 15.56
N PRO A 64 -3.24 13.77 16.55
CA PRO A 64 -4.60 14.25 16.36
C PRO A 64 -4.68 15.29 15.23
N GLY A 65 -5.76 15.25 14.47
CA GLY A 65 -5.98 16.16 13.34
C GLY A 65 -6.24 15.45 12.02
N ARG A 66 -6.31 16.27 10.97
CA ARG A 66 -6.53 15.85 9.58
C ARG A 66 -5.23 15.32 8.99
N TRP A 67 -5.36 14.42 8.02
CA TRP A 67 -4.28 14.09 7.10
C TRP A 67 -4.42 14.97 5.86
N PHE A 68 -3.29 15.46 5.39
CA PHE A 68 -3.12 16.06 4.07
C PHE A 68 -2.37 15.08 3.16
N SER A 69 -2.16 15.45 1.91
CA SER A 69 -1.49 14.59 0.91
C SER A 69 -0.17 14.00 1.41
N PHE A 70 0.62 14.79 2.15
CA PHE A 70 1.93 14.37 2.65
C PHE A 70 1.84 13.15 3.57
N GLU A 71 0.88 13.07 4.48
CA GLU A 71 0.73 11.91 5.37
C GLU A 71 0.44 10.62 4.62
N TYR A 72 -0.40 10.68 3.57
CA TYR A 72 -0.68 9.53 2.72
C TYR A 72 0.55 9.10 1.93
N ILE A 73 1.30 10.06 1.37
CA ILE A 73 2.53 9.79 0.62
C ILE A 73 3.58 9.13 1.53
N VAL A 74 3.83 9.71 2.71
CA VAL A 74 4.76 9.16 3.71
C VAL A 74 4.34 7.74 4.06
N PHE A 75 3.09 7.55 4.48
CA PHE A 75 2.68 6.24 4.96
C PHE A 75 2.73 5.16 3.88
N ALA A 76 2.31 5.47 2.65
CA ALA A 76 2.39 4.53 1.53
C ALA A 76 3.83 4.08 1.24
N ASN A 77 4.79 5.02 1.28
CA ASN A 77 6.20 4.72 0.99
C ASN A 77 6.90 4.00 2.14
N LEU A 78 6.42 4.16 3.39
CA LEU A 78 7.02 3.48 4.54
C LEU A 78 6.40 2.10 4.83
N ALA A 79 5.37 1.68 4.08
CA ALA A 79 4.62 0.46 4.37
C ALA A 79 5.52 -0.79 4.45
N PHE A 80 6.54 -0.90 3.61
CA PHE A 80 7.43 -2.07 3.58
C PHE A 80 8.44 -2.11 4.74
N SER A 81 8.91 -0.95 5.19
CA SER A 81 9.88 -0.87 6.29
C SER A 81 9.24 -0.87 7.68
N MET A 82 7.92 -0.84 7.77
CA MET A 82 7.19 -0.78 9.04
C MET A 82 6.64 -2.16 9.44
N PRO A 83 6.74 -2.57 10.72
CA PRO A 83 6.12 -3.80 11.21
C PRO A 83 4.59 -3.84 10.98
N ALA A 84 4.06 -5.01 10.61
CA ALA A 84 2.65 -5.23 10.28
C ALA A 84 1.68 -4.68 11.34
N LYS A 85 1.96 -4.91 12.63
CA LYS A 85 1.13 -4.39 13.73
C LYS A 85 1.06 -2.86 13.75
N ILE A 86 2.15 -2.18 13.41
CA ILE A 86 2.21 -0.72 13.35
C ILE A 86 1.47 -0.23 12.10
N ASN A 87 1.70 -0.86 10.94
CA ASN A 87 0.94 -0.59 9.71
C ASN A 87 -0.57 -0.73 9.91
N LEU A 88 -1.02 -1.75 10.64
CA LEU A 88 -2.44 -1.94 10.94
C LEU A 88 -3.01 -0.82 11.82
N ARG A 89 -2.22 -0.32 12.77
CA ARG A 89 -2.63 0.81 13.63
C ARG A 89 -2.70 2.11 12.84
N ILE A 90 -1.71 2.40 12.00
CA ILE A 90 -1.66 3.63 11.20
C ILE A 90 -2.72 3.61 10.09
N SER A 91 -2.95 2.47 9.43
CA SER A 91 -4.03 2.34 8.43
C SER A 91 -5.42 2.63 9.01
N LYS A 92 -5.71 2.21 10.25
CA LYS A 92 -6.92 2.61 10.98
C LYS A 92 -7.08 4.12 11.08
N LYS A 93 -6.00 4.84 11.40
CA LYS A 93 -5.99 6.31 11.43
C LYS A 93 -6.14 6.91 10.02
N MET A 94 -5.46 6.36 9.02
CA MET A 94 -5.51 6.82 7.63
C MET A 94 -6.94 6.84 7.08
N PHE A 95 -7.70 5.73 7.20
CA PHE A 95 -9.08 5.70 6.70
C PHE A 95 -9.98 6.64 7.48
N HIS A 96 -9.82 6.71 8.80
CA HIS A 96 -10.61 7.64 9.60
C HIS A 96 -10.37 9.09 9.16
N ALA A 97 -9.10 9.47 8.94
CA ALA A 97 -8.75 10.80 8.44
C ALA A 97 -9.32 11.05 7.04
N TYR A 98 -9.25 10.06 6.15
CA TYR A 98 -9.81 10.12 4.80
C TYR A 98 -11.34 10.33 4.80
N GLN A 99 -12.06 9.63 5.68
CA GLN A 99 -13.51 9.78 5.82
C GLN A 99 -13.91 11.12 6.43
N GLN A 100 -13.11 11.65 7.36
CA GLN A 100 -13.37 12.95 7.98
C GLN A 100 -13.11 14.13 7.04
N PHE A 101 -12.15 13.99 6.14
CA PHE A 101 -11.74 15.05 5.22
C PHE A 101 -11.28 14.44 3.89
N HIS A 102 -12.26 14.23 3.00
CA HIS A 102 -12.02 13.70 1.66
C HIS A 102 -11.85 14.82 0.64
N LEU A 103 -10.79 14.73 -0.16
CA LEU A 103 -10.62 15.49 -1.41
C LEU A 103 -10.42 14.47 -2.55
N PRO A 104 -10.99 14.69 -3.76
CA PRO A 104 -10.83 13.78 -4.89
C PRO A 104 -9.36 13.48 -5.23
N SER A 105 -8.47 14.47 -5.07
CA SER A 105 -7.03 14.31 -5.26
C SER A 105 -6.37 13.29 -4.30
N TYR A 106 -7.06 12.85 -3.25
CA TYR A 106 -6.55 11.87 -2.29
C TYR A 106 -6.94 10.44 -2.64
N ASP A 107 -7.87 10.22 -3.59
CA ASP A 107 -8.29 8.88 -4.02
C ASP A 107 -7.10 8.03 -4.45
N GLU A 108 -6.27 8.55 -5.34
CA GLU A 108 -5.10 7.81 -5.83
C GLU A 108 -4.06 7.56 -4.73
N LEU A 109 -3.90 8.51 -3.80
CA LEU A 109 -2.97 8.38 -2.67
C LEU A 109 -3.42 7.26 -1.71
N ILE A 110 -4.71 7.18 -1.41
CA ILE A 110 -5.23 6.12 -0.56
C ILE A 110 -5.17 4.77 -1.29
N VAL A 111 -5.52 4.68 -2.58
CA VAL A 111 -5.36 3.44 -3.36
C VAL A 111 -3.91 2.96 -3.28
N ASN A 112 -2.94 3.83 -3.57
CA ASN A 112 -1.53 3.49 -3.52
C ASN A 112 -1.11 2.96 -2.14
N ALA A 113 -1.53 3.63 -1.06
CA ALA A 113 -1.26 3.18 0.30
C ALA A 113 -1.85 1.77 0.56
N LEU A 114 -3.08 1.49 0.11
CA LEU A 114 -3.70 0.18 0.31
C LEU A 114 -2.97 -0.92 -0.43
N TYR A 115 -2.51 -0.66 -1.65
CA TYR A 115 -1.74 -1.63 -2.43
C TYR A 115 -0.41 -1.95 -1.74
N ASN A 116 0.35 -0.94 -1.31
CA ASN A 116 1.63 -1.13 -0.61
C ASN A 116 1.43 -1.87 0.72
N LEU A 117 0.41 -1.49 1.49
CA LEU A 117 0.06 -2.19 2.74
C LEU A 117 -0.32 -3.64 2.49
N SER A 118 -1.13 -3.93 1.47
CA SER A 118 -1.52 -5.29 1.11
C SER A 118 -0.30 -6.17 0.83
N ILE A 119 0.68 -5.67 0.06
CA ILE A 119 1.91 -6.42 -0.22
C ILE A 119 2.71 -6.60 1.07
N SER A 120 2.96 -5.51 1.81
CA SER A 120 3.70 -5.56 3.08
C SER A 120 3.11 -6.58 4.08
N PHE A 121 1.79 -6.64 4.23
CA PHE A 121 1.14 -7.66 5.07
C PHE A 121 1.31 -9.09 4.56
N LEU A 122 1.36 -9.27 3.24
CA LEU A 122 1.54 -10.58 2.62
C LEU A 122 2.99 -11.07 2.66
N GLU A 123 3.96 -10.16 2.83
CA GLU A 123 5.39 -10.49 2.88
C GLU A 123 5.88 -10.72 4.31
N GLN A 124 5.31 -10.05 5.32
CA GLN A 124 5.76 -10.15 6.71
C GLN A 124 5.36 -11.42 7.48
N ASP A 125 4.95 -12.50 6.80
CA ASP A 125 4.49 -13.78 7.38
C ASP A 125 3.52 -13.63 8.57
N ASP A 126 2.68 -12.59 8.56
CA ASP A 126 1.66 -12.31 9.58
C ASP A 126 0.25 -12.38 8.97
N PRO A 127 -0.28 -13.59 8.75
CA PRO A 127 -1.61 -13.76 8.17
C PRO A 127 -2.72 -13.17 9.05
N SER A 128 -2.51 -13.04 10.36
CA SER A 128 -3.49 -12.41 11.26
C SER A 128 -3.65 -10.92 10.96
N SER A 129 -2.54 -10.21 10.78
CA SER A 129 -2.57 -8.80 10.38
C SER A 129 -3.16 -8.61 8.99
N ALA A 130 -2.85 -9.49 8.03
CA ALA A 130 -3.46 -9.47 6.69
C ALA A 130 -4.98 -9.67 6.75
N ILE A 131 -5.47 -10.64 7.52
CA ILE A 131 -6.90 -10.91 7.73
C ILE A 131 -7.57 -9.73 8.46
N GLN A 132 -6.92 -9.14 9.45
CA GLN A 132 -7.45 -7.96 10.15
C GLN A 132 -7.54 -6.76 9.20
N PHE A 133 -6.54 -6.56 8.35
CA PHE A 133 -6.57 -5.54 7.30
C PHE A 133 -7.76 -5.74 6.36
N LEU A 134 -8.04 -6.98 5.94
CA LEU A 134 -9.22 -7.32 5.14
C LEU A 134 -10.56 -6.98 5.81
N SER A 135 -10.68 -7.23 7.11
CA SER A 135 -11.91 -6.90 7.85
C SER A 135 -12.12 -5.40 8.01
N PHE A 136 -11.03 -4.63 7.98
CA PHE A 136 -11.02 -3.19 8.12
C PHE A 136 -11.40 -2.44 6.83
N LEU A 137 -11.21 -3.07 5.67
CA LEU A 137 -11.65 -2.58 4.35
C LEU A 137 -13.20 -2.62 4.19
N ASP A 138 -13.96 -1.93 5.04
CA ASP A 138 -15.43 -1.95 4.97
C ASP A 138 -15.97 -1.03 3.87
N LEU A 139 -16.27 -1.65 2.72
CA LEU A 139 -16.87 -1.02 1.53
C LEU A 139 -18.18 -0.28 1.82
N LYS A 140 -18.91 -0.64 2.89
CA LYS A 140 -20.17 0.03 3.26
C LYS A 140 -19.96 1.44 3.80
N LYS A 141 -18.73 1.77 4.22
CA LYS A 141 -18.36 3.08 4.74
C LYS A 141 -17.65 3.97 3.70
N LEU A 142 -17.50 3.49 2.47
CA LEU A 142 -17.03 4.30 1.34
C LEU A 142 -18.26 4.91 0.65
N ASP A 143 -18.27 6.23 0.52
CA ASP A 143 -19.40 6.94 -0.07
C ASP A 143 -19.70 6.45 -1.51
N HIS A 144 -20.93 6.65 -1.98
CA HIS A 144 -21.44 6.09 -3.24
C HIS A 144 -20.72 6.62 -4.49
N HIS A 145 -19.86 7.63 -4.33
CA HIS A 145 -19.24 8.37 -5.44
C HIS A 145 -17.89 7.83 -5.91
N VAL A 146 -17.38 6.74 -5.32
CA VAL A 146 -16.07 6.22 -5.75
C VAL A 146 -16.16 4.73 -6.11
N LEU A 147 -16.88 4.44 -7.20
CA LEU A 147 -16.90 3.11 -7.84
C LEU A 147 -15.46 2.58 -8.07
N TYR A 148 -14.55 3.50 -8.40
CA TYR A 148 -13.11 3.24 -8.54
C TYR A 148 -12.46 2.69 -7.24
N MET A 149 -12.68 3.32 -6.09
CA MET A 149 -12.18 2.84 -4.79
C MET A 149 -12.81 1.52 -4.40
N ARG A 150 -14.12 1.36 -4.65
CA ARG A 150 -14.81 0.09 -4.37
C ARG A 150 -14.24 -1.05 -5.20
N HIS A 151 -13.90 -0.79 -6.46
CA HIS A 151 -13.21 -1.74 -7.32
C HIS A 151 -11.87 -2.17 -6.71
N HIS A 152 -10.98 -1.20 -6.41
CA HIS A 152 -9.66 -1.49 -5.83
C HIS A 152 -9.75 -2.26 -4.52
N VAL A 153 -10.62 -1.84 -3.61
CA VAL A 153 -10.80 -2.54 -2.33
C VAL A 153 -11.37 -3.95 -2.53
N THR A 154 -12.32 -4.14 -3.44
CA THR A 154 -12.87 -5.47 -3.75
C THR A 154 -11.80 -6.38 -4.35
N PHE A 155 -11.01 -5.86 -5.29
CA PHE A 155 -9.88 -6.58 -5.87
C PHE A 155 -8.89 -7.03 -4.80
N LEU A 156 -8.40 -6.10 -3.96
CA LEU A 156 -7.44 -6.39 -2.89
C LEU A 156 -7.97 -7.45 -1.93
N LYS A 157 -9.28 -7.43 -1.62
CA LYS A 157 -9.88 -8.48 -0.80
C LYS A 157 -9.79 -9.85 -1.41
N LEU A 158 -10.29 -9.98 -2.64
CA LEU A 158 -10.37 -11.27 -3.34
C LEU A 158 -8.98 -11.88 -3.56
N ILE A 159 -7.99 -11.04 -3.92
CA ILE A 159 -6.63 -11.52 -4.21
C ILE A 159 -5.84 -11.86 -2.94
N ILE A 160 -5.98 -11.11 -1.85
CA ILE A 160 -5.36 -11.49 -0.56
C ILE A 160 -5.98 -12.79 -0.06
N GLN A 161 -7.31 -12.92 -0.11
CA GLN A 161 -8.00 -14.16 0.26
C GLN A 161 -7.54 -15.34 -0.61
N PHE A 162 -7.35 -15.11 -1.91
CA PHE A 162 -6.83 -16.13 -2.82
C PHE A 162 -5.40 -16.54 -2.45
N LYS A 163 -4.54 -15.58 -2.11
CA LYS A 163 -3.16 -15.87 -1.69
C LYS A 163 -3.10 -16.64 -0.36
N LEU A 164 -3.99 -16.32 0.58
CA LEU A 164 -4.08 -17.00 1.88
C LEU A 164 -4.67 -18.42 1.78
N ASN A 165 -5.63 -18.63 0.88
CA ASN A 165 -6.24 -19.95 0.65
C ASN A 165 -6.56 -20.18 -0.84
N PRO A 166 -5.58 -20.61 -1.66
CA PRO A 166 -5.77 -20.81 -3.10
C PRO A 166 -6.76 -21.92 -3.45
N LEU A 167 -7.06 -22.82 -2.50
CA LEU A 167 -7.98 -23.95 -2.68
C LEU A 167 -9.45 -23.55 -2.44
N ASP A 168 -9.73 -22.32 -2.00
CA ASP A 168 -11.08 -21.81 -1.90
C ASP A 168 -11.64 -21.54 -3.30
N VAL A 169 -12.36 -22.55 -3.82
CA VAL A 169 -13.01 -22.50 -5.14
C VAL A 169 -14.02 -21.36 -5.25
N LYS A 170 -14.69 -20.99 -4.14
CA LYS A 170 -15.66 -19.89 -4.16
C LYS A 170 -14.94 -18.58 -4.38
N ASN A 171 -13.91 -18.29 -3.58
CA ASN A 171 -13.12 -17.07 -3.73
C ASN A 171 -12.41 -17.01 -5.10
N ALA A 172 -11.87 -18.12 -5.59
CA ALA A 172 -11.25 -18.19 -6.91
C ALA A 172 -12.23 -17.84 -8.04
N ASN A 173 -13.46 -18.36 -7.98
CA ASN A 173 -14.51 -18.04 -8.95
C ASN A 173 -14.97 -16.57 -8.86
N GLU A 174 -15.09 -16.02 -7.64
CA GLU A 174 -15.44 -14.61 -7.44
C GLU A 174 -14.35 -13.69 -8.00
N LEU A 175 -13.07 -14.00 -7.74
CA LEU A 175 -11.93 -13.28 -8.30
C LEU A 175 -11.89 -13.33 -9.82
N ARG A 176 -12.11 -14.51 -10.42
CA ARG A 176 -12.19 -14.66 -11.89
C ARG A 176 -13.30 -13.79 -12.46
N THR A 177 -14.52 -13.90 -11.91
CA THR A 177 -15.68 -13.12 -12.35
C THR A 177 -15.41 -11.62 -12.26
N PHE A 178 -14.79 -11.18 -11.17
CA PHE A 178 -14.41 -9.79 -10.97
C PHE A 178 -13.42 -9.29 -12.04
N LEU A 179 -12.39 -10.08 -12.36
CA LEU A 179 -11.39 -9.74 -13.38
C LEU A 179 -12.01 -9.71 -14.79
N GLU A 180 -12.86 -10.68 -15.13
CA GLU A 180 -13.58 -10.71 -16.41
C GLU A 180 -14.52 -9.51 -16.56
N ALA A 181 -15.27 -9.15 -15.51
CA ALA A 181 -16.12 -7.97 -15.50
C ALA A 181 -15.29 -6.68 -15.63
N THR A 182 -14.13 -6.61 -14.97
CA THR A 182 -13.21 -5.46 -15.08
C THR A 182 -12.73 -5.31 -16.52
N LYS A 183 -12.29 -6.40 -17.16
CA LYS A 183 -11.86 -6.41 -18.56
C LYS A 183 -12.93 -5.90 -19.52
N LEU A 184 -14.19 -6.28 -19.30
CA LEU A 184 -15.30 -5.83 -20.15
C LEU A 184 -15.58 -4.33 -20.06
N ILE A 185 -15.23 -3.69 -18.94
CA ILE A 185 -15.59 -2.29 -18.64
C ILE A 185 -14.40 -1.35 -18.82
N ASP A 186 -13.20 -1.80 -18.45
CA ASP A 186 -11.96 -1.02 -18.45
C ASP A 186 -10.74 -1.93 -18.61
N ASP A 187 -10.28 -2.10 -19.85
CA ASP A 187 -9.09 -2.90 -20.19
C ASP A 187 -7.81 -2.36 -19.53
N VAL A 188 -7.70 -1.04 -19.32
CA VAL A 188 -6.50 -0.44 -18.70
C VAL A 188 -6.44 -0.80 -17.23
N LEU A 189 -7.58 -0.72 -16.53
CA LEU A 189 -7.67 -1.14 -15.14
C LEU A 189 -7.41 -2.65 -15.01
N PHE A 190 -7.97 -3.46 -15.90
CA PHE A 190 -7.70 -4.91 -15.94
C PHE A 190 -6.21 -5.21 -16.05
N GLU A 191 -5.48 -4.61 -16.99
CA GLU A 191 -4.03 -4.85 -17.12
C GLU A 191 -3.26 -4.45 -15.86
N LYS A 192 -3.64 -3.34 -15.20
CA LYS A 192 -3.07 -2.97 -13.89
C LYS A 192 -3.32 -4.03 -12.81
N ASN A 193 -4.53 -4.60 -12.75
CA ASN A 193 -4.81 -5.70 -11.82
C ASN A 193 -3.95 -6.93 -12.14
N ILE A 194 -3.77 -7.27 -13.42
CA ILE A 194 -2.95 -8.39 -13.86
C ILE A 194 -1.48 -8.17 -13.48
N ASP A 195 -0.93 -6.99 -13.71
CA ASP A 195 0.46 -6.67 -13.35
C ASP A 195 0.69 -6.74 -11.84
N TRP A 196 -0.29 -6.30 -11.05
CA TRP A 196 -0.22 -6.45 -9.60
C TRP A 196 -0.34 -7.91 -9.13
N ILE A 197 -1.16 -8.74 -9.78
CA ILE A 197 -1.18 -10.19 -9.50
C ILE A 197 0.20 -10.81 -9.76
N LYS A 198 0.88 -10.40 -10.83
CA LYS A 198 2.24 -10.87 -11.15
C LYS A 198 3.25 -10.42 -10.09
N SER A 199 3.15 -9.18 -9.56
CA SER A 199 4.06 -8.70 -8.51
C SER A 199 3.96 -9.53 -7.23
N LEU A 200 2.78 -10.09 -6.94
CA LEU A 200 2.58 -11.06 -5.85
C LEU A 200 3.14 -12.46 -6.14
N LYS A 201 3.80 -12.68 -7.28
CA LYS A 201 4.29 -13.98 -7.78
C LYS A 201 3.16 -14.99 -8.03
N ILE A 202 1.95 -14.51 -8.31
CA ILE A 202 0.80 -15.34 -8.69
C ILE A 202 0.72 -15.39 -10.22
N ASN A 203 0.54 -16.58 -10.80
CA ASN A 203 0.33 -16.72 -12.23
C ASN A 203 -1.15 -16.40 -12.57
N PRO A 204 -1.47 -15.32 -13.32
CA PRO A 204 -2.87 -14.95 -13.58
C PRO A 204 -3.67 -16.05 -14.30
N LYS A 205 -3.01 -16.95 -15.04
CA LYS A 205 -3.64 -18.10 -15.71
C LYS A 205 -4.20 -19.13 -14.72
N THR A 206 -3.83 -19.11 -13.45
CA THR A 206 -4.45 -20.01 -12.46
C THR A 206 -5.81 -19.49 -12.00
N ILE A 207 -6.09 -18.21 -12.22
CA ILE A 207 -7.34 -17.54 -11.84
C ILE A 207 -8.28 -17.48 -13.06
N LEU A 208 -7.75 -17.16 -14.25
CA LEU A 208 -8.54 -16.95 -15.48
C LEU A 208 -8.81 -18.22 -16.30
N LYS A 209 -8.70 -19.40 -15.69
CA LYS A 209 -9.10 -20.68 -16.32
C LYS A 209 -10.59 -20.92 -16.14
#